data_AF-A0A016AS46-F1
#
_entry.id   AF-A0A016AS46-F1
#
_cell.length_a   1.000
_cell.length_b   1.000
_cell.length_c   1.000
_cell.angle_alpha   90.00
_cell.angle_beta   90.00
_cell.angle_gamma   90.00
#
_symmetry.space_group_name_H-M   'P 1'
#
loop_
_entity.id
_entity.type
_entity.pdbx_description
1 polymer ?
#
loop_
_entity_poly.entity_id
_entity_poly.type
_entity_poly.pdbx_seq_one_letter_code
_entity_poly.pdbx_strand_id
1 'polypeptide(L)'
;MPKNYTLQNASNLGWLFYKDYYRQEPNVDFISTQGKESDTTADFFRKTNQRITAYQLNSESPLVAAFNNHFGTPLQLKTIYPGLITGSGLPHQTGSKGEFKLGFQFDYTTGLPYIPGSSIKGTLRSMFPFSLKDKGSTKRILPEYRKERMEYIRDLIIEVTNINEISDTEIQALEYAIFTNSTPSGKTIEFSLEEKDVFYDAFVADSKDGVMLSDDYITPHGENPLKDPKPI
;
A
#
# COMPACT_ATOMS: atom_id res chain seq x y z
N MET A 1 29.78 -25.79 -2.72
CA MET A 1 30.15 -25.04 -1.50
C MET A 1 29.14 -23.90 -1.32
N PRO A 2 28.44 -23.81 -0.19
CA PRO A 2 27.46 -22.74 0.00
C PRO A 2 28.20 -21.42 0.17
N LYS A 3 27.83 -20.43 -0.67
CA LYS A 3 28.37 -19.07 -0.59
C LYS A 3 27.86 -18.41 0.69
N ASN A 4 28.79 -17.89 1.47
CA ASN A 4 28.52 -17.11 2.68
C ASN A 4 27.65 -15.89 2.34
N TYR A 5 26.42 -15.85 2.85
CA TYR A 5 25.59 -14.64 2.85
C TYR A 5 25.98 -13.79 4.06
N THR A 6 26.79 -12.76 3.85
CA THR A 6 27.00 -11.71 4.85
C THR A 6 25.81 -10.75 4.83
N LEU A 7 24.82 -11.00 5.69
CA LEU A 7 23.84 -10.01 6.13
C LEU A 7 24.57 -8.95 6.98
N GLN A 8 25.21 -7.96 6.36
CA GLN A 8 25.69 -6.79 7.09
C GLN A 8 24.51 -5.82 7.32
N ASN A 9 23.87 -5.95 8.48
CA ASN A 9 23.20 -4.88 9.24
C ASN A 9 22.10 -4.02 8.58
N ALA A 10 21.17 -4.60 7.83
CA ALA A 10 19.85 -3.98 7.66
C ALA A 10 18.85 -4.71 8.58
N SER A 11 18.58 -4.17 9.77
CA SER A 11 17.51 -4.69 10.62
C SER A 11 16.18 -4.65 9.87
N ASN A 12 15.31 -5.63 10.09
CA ASN A 12 13.98 -5.67 9.49
C ASN A 12 13.24 -4.35 9.78
N LEU A 13 12.88 -3.61 8.73
CA LEU A 13 12.35 -2.25 8.86
C LEU A 13 10.97 -2.23 9.54
N GLY A 14 10.12 -3.23 9.29
CA GLY A 14 8.88 -3.40 10.05
C GLY A 14 9.11 -3.59 11.55
N TRP A 15 10.14 -4.34 11.94
CA TRP A 15 10.53 -4.47 13.35
C TRP A 15 11.12 -3.17 13.91
N LEU A 16 11.94 -2.46 13.13
CA LEU A 16 12.46 -1.14 13.51
C LEU A 16 11.34 -0.15 13.77
N PHE A 17 10.31 -0.16 12.92
CA PHE A 17 9.18 0.75 12.98
C PHE A 17 8.20 0.39 14.11
N TYR A 18 7.85 -0.88 14.30
CA TYR A 18 6.81 -1.24 15.28
C TYR A 18 7.32 -1.64 16.66
N LYS A 19 8.58 -2.07 16.78
CA LYS A 19 9.14 -2.60 18.03
C LYS A 19 10.28 -1.74 18.54
N ASP A 20 11.31 -1.55 17.72
CA ASP A 20 12.49 -0.79 18.16
C ASP A 20 12.19 0.70 18.36
N TYR A 21 11.22 1.23 17.60
CA TYR A 21 10.80 2.62 17.66
C TYR A 21 10.37 3.10 19.05
N TYR A 22 9.79 2.20 19.85
CA TYR A 22 9.34 2.48 21.23
C TYR A 22 10.23 1.79 22.28
N ARG A 23 11.45 1.40 21.91
CA ARG A 23 12.40 0.81 22.86
C ARG A 23 12.67 1.81 23.98
N GLN A 24 12.53 1.36 25.22
CA GLN A 24 12.80 2.19 26.38
C GLN A 24 14.29 2.53 26.46
N GLU A 25 14.57 3.82 26.61
CA GLU A 25 15.89 4.36 26.90
C GLU A 25 15.89 4.92 28.32
N PRO A 26 17.02 4.89 29.06
CA PRO A 26 17.05 5.25 30.49
C PRO A 26 16.44 6.61 30.87
N ASN A 27 16.43 7.56 29.93
CA ASN A 27 15.94 8.93 30.13
C ASN A 27 14.65 9.24 29.35
N VAL A 28 14.00 8.22 28.78
CA VAL A 28 12.79 8.39 27.96
C VAL A 28 11.66 7.54 28.56
N ASP A 29 10.67 8.22 29.14
CA ASP A 29 9.49 7.58 29.71
C ASP A 29 8.24 7.95 28.92
N PHE A 30 7.84 7.07 28.00
CA PHE A 30 6.66 7.25 27.15
C PHE A 30 5.34 7.21 27.93
N ILE A 31 5.31 6.59 29.12
CA ILE A 31 4.08 6.41 29.90
C ILE A 31 3.80 7.68 30.69
N SER A 32 4.79 8.21 31.41
CA SER A 32 4.57 9.42 32.23
C SER A 32 4.45 10.71 31.40
N THR A 33 5.02 10.73 30.19
CA THR A 33 4.93 11.85 29.25
C THR A 33 3.79 11.71 28.24
N GLN A 34 2.92 10.70 28.39
CA GLN A 34 1.81 10.49 27.44
C GLN A 34 0.91 11.73 27.37
N GLY A 35 0.73 12.28 26.17
CA GLY A 35 -0.07 13.49 25.95
C GLY A 35 0.51 14.78 26.55
N LYS A 36 1.78 14.76 26.99
CA LYS A 36 2.50 15.93 27.49
C LYS A 36 3.63 16.30 26.54
N GLU A 37 3.93 17.59 26.43
CA GLU A 37 5.12 18.03 25.73
C GLU A 37 6.38 17.72 26.56
N SER A 38 7.35 17.07 25.92
CA SER A 38 8.66 16.73 26.50
C SER A 38 9.71 16.86 25.41
N ASP A 39 10.65 17.78 25.59
CA ASP A 39 11.74 18.00 24.62
C ASP A 39 12.65 16.78 24.52
N THR A 40 12.89 16.07 25.64
CA THR A 40 13.66 14.82 25.65
C THR A 40 13.01 13.74 24.79
N THR A 41 11.69 13.59 24.88
CA THR A 41 10.92 12.62 24.10
C THR A 41 10.87 13.02 22.61
N ALA A 42 10.72 14.31 22.33
CA ALA A 42 10.74 14.83 20.97
C ALA A 42 12.11 14.65 20.29
N ASP A 43 13.20 14.89 21.03
CA ASP A 43 14.57 14.67 20.57
C ASP A 43 14.86 13.19 20.31
N PHE A 44 14.33 12.30 21.14
CA PHE A 44 14.39 10.85 20.92
C PHE A 44 13.72 10.48 19.60
N PHE A 45 12.45 10.85 19.41
CA PHE A 45 11.72 10.50 18.19
C PHE A 45 12.34 11.13 16.94
N ARG A 46 12.89 12.35 17.02
CA ARG A 46 13.61 12.95 15.89
C ARG A 46 14.77 12.07 15.43
N LYS A 47 15.59 11.55 16.36
CA LYS A 47 16.72 10.65 16.03
C LYS A 47 16.22 9.32 15.47
N THR A 48 15.17 8.77 16.06
CA THR A 48 14.57 7.50 15.62
C THR A 48 13.96 7.62 14.21
N ASN A 49 13.25 8.71 13.93
CA ASN A 49 12.68 9.01 12.61
C ASN A 49 13.79 9.12 11.56
N GLN A 50 14.87 9.86 11.84
CA GLN A 50 16.03 9.97 10.96
C GLN A 50 16.65 8.61 10.65
N ARG A 51 16.74 7.71 11.63
CA ARG A 51 17.24 6.35 11.41
C ARG A 51 16.34 5.53 10.49
N ILE A 52 15.02 5.71 10.60
CA ILE A 52 14.03 5.02 9.76
C ILE A 52 14.04 5.58 8.34
N THR A 53 14.05 6.89 8.16
CA THR A 53 14.05 7.53 6.83
C THR A 53 15.39 7.38 6.11
N ALA A 54 16.49 7.21 6.83
CA ALA A 54 17.80 6.87 6.27
C ALA A 54 17.93 5.40 5.83
N TYR A 55 16.90 4.57 6.02
CA TYR A 55 16.94 3.18 5.58
C TYR A 55 17.19 3.07 4.07
N GLN A 56 18.22 2.31 3.72
CA GLN A 56 18.62 2.08 2.34
C GLN A 56 18.05 0.77 1.82
N LEU A 57 17.29 0.85 0.74
CA LEU A 57 16.85 -0.34 0.01
C LEU A 57 18.06 -1.05 -0.57
N ASN A 58 18.19 -2.33 -0.28
CA ASN A 58 19.11 -3.20 -0.99
C ASN A 58 18.40 -3.75 -2.24
N SER A 59 18.52 -3.05 -3.37
CA SER A 59 17.86 -3.38 -4.63
C SER A 59 18.39 -4.67 -5.28
N GLU A 60 19.54 -5.18 -4.85
CA GLU A 60 20.03 -6.53 -5.23
C GLU A 60 19.32 -7.65 -4.46
N SER A 61 18.17 -7.35 -3.84
CA SER A 61 17.40 -8.31 -3.06
C SER A 61 17.13 -9.59 -3.86
N PRO A 62 17.57 -10.76 -3.37
CA PRO A 62 17.26 -12.05 -3.97
C PRO A 62 15.76 -12.29 -4.16
N LEU A 63 14.91 -11.57 -3.42
CA LEU A 63 13.46 -11.65 -3.52
C LEU A 63 12.92 -11.00 -4.80
N VAL A 64 13.48 -9.87 -5.23
CA VAL A 64 13.09 -9.23 -6.50
C VAL A 64 13.50 -10.14 -7.67
N ALA A 65 14.71 -10.68 -7.61
CA ALA A 65 15.19 -11.66 -8.59
C ALA A 65 14.34 -12.95 -8.57
N ALA A 66 14.00 -13.48 -7.39
CA ALA A 66 13.16 -14.66 -7.25
C ALA A 66 11.73 -14.43 -7.74
N PHE A 67 11.16 -13.25 -7.47
CA PHE A 67 9.83 -12.86 -7.95
C PHE A 67 9.79 -12.85 -9.47
N ASN A 68 10.75 -12.19 -10.12
CA ASN A 68 10.85 -12.15 -11.58
C ASN A 68 11.06 -13.56 -12.18
N ASN A 69 11.89 -14.39 -11.53
CA ASN A 69 12.14 -15.75 -12.00
C ASN A 69 10.93 -16.68 -11.84
N HIS A 70 10.06 -16.43 -10.85
CA HIS A 70 8.94 -17.32 -10.54
C HIS A 70 7.63 -16.89 -11.22
N PHE A 71 7.36 -15.58 -11.32
CA PHE A 71 6.07 -15.05 -11.80
C PHE A 71 6.16 -14.36 -13.18
N GLY A 72 7.32 -14.36 -13.82
CA GLY A 72 7.51 -13.75 -15.13
C GLY A 72 7.75 -12.24 -15.05
N THR A 73 7.13 -11.48 -15.95
CA THR A 73 7.36 -10.02 -16.04
C THR A 73 6.39 -9.27 -15.13
N PRO A 74 6.84 -8.62 -14.05
CA PRO A 74 5.96 -7.84 -13.18
C PRO A 74 5.46 -6.56 -13.85
N LEU A 75 4.26 -6.12 -13.49
CA LEU A 75 3.83 -4.74 -13.74
C LEU A 75 4.57 -3.81 -12.78
N GLN A 76 5.46 -2.97 -13.32
CA GLN A 76 6.22 -2.00 -12.53
C GLN A 76 5.55 -0.63 -12.57
N LEU A 77 5.25 -0.09 -11.39
CA LEU A 77 4.68 1.24 -11.20
C LEU A 77 5.62 2.07 -10.34
N LYS A 78 5.60 3.39 -10.56
CA LYS A 78 6.40 4.36 -9.82
C LYS A 78 5.51 5.21 -8.93
N THR A 79 5.87 5.35 -7.67
CA THR A 79 5.24 6.31 -6.77
C THR A 79 5.59 7.73 -7.21
N ILE A 80 4.60 8.62 -7.20
CA ILE A 80 4.74 10.05 -7.45
C ILE A 80 4.41 10.82 -6.17
N TYR A 81 4.78 12.10 -6.10
CA TYR A 81 4.44 12.96 -4.97
C TYR A 81 2.93 12.93 -4.66
N PRO A 82 2.51 12.86 -3.36
CA PRO A 82 3.30 12.92 -2.13
C PRO A 82 3.86 11.56 -1.64
N GLY A 83 3.94 10.56 -2.52
CA GLY A 83 4.35 9.20 -2.17
C GLY A 83 3.16 8.29 -1.97
N LEU A 84 3.39 7.14 -1.31
CA LEU A 84 2.36 6.15 -1.04
C LEU A 84 2.40 5.73 0.43
N ILE A 85 1.26 5.81 1.09
CA ILE A 85 1.07 5.34 2.46
C ILE A 85 0.13 4.13 2.42
N THR A 86 0.57 3.02 3.00
CA THR A 86 -0.26 1.82 3.19
C THR A 86 -0.38 1.51 4.68
N GLY A 87 -1.53 1.00 5.10
CA GLY A 87 -1.71 0.61 6.52
C GLY A 87 -1.83 1.78 7.49
N SER A 88 -2.31 2.95 7.06
CA SER A 88 -2.52 4.13 7.95
C SER A 88 -3.44 3.86 9.13
N GLY A 89 -4.34 2.86 9.03
CA GLY A 89 -5.20 2.41 10.13
C GLY A 89 -4.50 1.50 11.15
N LEU A 90 -3.24 1.13 10.94
CA LEU A 90 -2.48 0.36 11.93
C LEU A 90 -2.07 1.26 13.10
N PRO A 91 -2.12 0.77 14.34
CA PRO A 91 -1.76 1.55 15.50
C PRO A 91 -0.25 1.81 15.52
N HIS A 92 0.14 3.08 15.52
CA HIS A 92 1.53 3.53 15.65
C HIS A 92 1.55 4.94 16.27
N GLN A 93 1.08 5.05 17.52
CA GLN A 93 1.10 6.31 18.25
C GLN A 93 1.03 6.08 19.76
N THR A 94 1.70 6.95 20.50
CA THR A 94 1.64 7.05 21.96
C THR A 94 1.00 8.35 22.43
N GLY A 95 0.88 9.35 21.54
CA GLY A 95 0.50 10.72 21.86
C GLY A 95 1.71 11.62 22.19
N SER A 96 2.93 11.17 21.88
CA SER A 96 4.17 11.89 22.18
C SER A 96 4.55 12.87 21.08
N LYS A 97 5.14 14.01 21.43
CA LYS A 97 5.63 14.99 20.45
C LYS A 97 6.77 14.39 19.62
N GLY A 98 6.75 14.64 18.31
CA GLY A 98 7.80 14.21 17.37
C GLY A 98 7.66 12.80 16.82
N GLU A 99 6.71 11.99 17.30
CA GLU A 99 6.50 10.65 16.77
C GLU A 99 5.81 10.65 15.39
N PHE A 100 6.14 9.67 14.54
CA PHE A 100 5.24 9.26 13.47
C PHE A 100 3.91 8.81 14.06
N LYS A 101 2.82 9.37 13.54
CA LYS A 101 1.47 9.16 14.07
C LYS A 101 0.68 8.08 13.34
N LEU A 102 1.02 7.85 12.07
CA LEU A 102 0.32 6.90 11.22
C LEU A 102 1.07 5.57 11.21
N GLY A 103 0.30 4.49 11.22
CA GLY A 103 0.83 3.17 10.96
C GLY A 103 1.26 3.00 9.51
N PHE A 104 2.06 1.97 9.27
CA PHE A 104 2.60 1.67 7.96
C PHE A 104 2.67 0.15 7.74
N GLN A 105 2.23 -0.35 6.58
CA GLN A 105 2.21 -1.79 6.31
C GLN A 105 3.58 -2.30 5.87
N PHE A 106 4.13 -3.28 6.58
CA PHE A 106 5.38 -3.97 6.23
C PHE A 106 5.16 -5.48 6.10
N ASP A 107 5.84 -6.09 5.14
CA ASP A 107 5.87 -7.54 5.01
C ASP A 107 6.73 -8.12 6.13
N TYR A 108 6.24 -9.20 6.75
CA TYR A 108 6.88 -9.78 7.93
C TYR A 108 8.26 -10.36 7.61
N THR A 109 8.41 -10.96 6.41
CA THR A 109 9.61 -11.70 6.04
C THR A 109 10.73 -10.77 5.60
N THR A 110 10.40 -9.85 4.69
CA THR A 110 11.35 -8.93 4.07
C THR A 110 11.57 -7.67 4.92
N GLY A 111 10.58 -7.30 5.74
CA GLY A 111 10.56 -6.03 6.47
C GLY A 111 10.26 -4.83 5.58
N LEU A 112 10.04 -5.01 4.28
CA LEU A 112 9.80 -3.92 3.33
C LEU A 112 8.33 -3.51 3.29
N PRO A 113 8.03 -2.25 2.95
CA PRO A 113 6.71 -1.81 2.54
C PRO A 113 6.09 -2.71 1.47
N TYR A 114 4.80 -2.99 1.59
CA TYR A 114 4.04 -3.63 0.51
C TYR A 114 2.60 -3.12 0.43
N ILE A 115 1.98 -3.33 -0.73
CA ILE A 115 0.55 -3.16 -0.95
C ILE A 115 -0.08 -4.56 -0.95
N PRO A 116 -1.06 -4.85 -0.08
CA PRO A 116 -1.76 -6.12 -0.09
C PRO A 116 -2.45 -6.38 -1.44
N GLY A 117 -2.39 -7.61 -1.94
CA GLY A 117 -3.07 -8.04 -3.16
C GLY A 117 -4.58 -7.88 -3.07
N SER A 118 -5.15 -7.96 -1.86
CA SER A 118 -6.56 -7.63 -1.60
C SER A 118 -6.86 -6.14 -1.81
N SER A 119 -5.94 -5.24 -1.46
CA SER A 119 -6.06 -3.81 -1.72
C SER A 119 -5.94 -3.52 -3.22
N ILE A 120 -4.99 -4.16 -3.92
CA ILE A 120 -4.85 -4.05 -5.38
C ILE A 120 -6.14 -4.52 -6.07
N LYS A 121 -6.63 -5.70 -5.69
CA LYS A 121 -7.90 -6.25 -6.16
C LYS A 121 -9.06 -5.30 -5.89
N GLY A 122 -9.15 -4.76 -4.68
CA GLY A 122 -10.21 -3.84 -4.27
C GLY A 122 -10.20 -2.56 -5.09
N THR A 123 -9.03 -1.94 -5.26
CA THR A 123 -8.86 -0.71 -6.05
C THR A 123 -9.19 -0.95 -7.52
N LEU A 124 -8.64 -2.00 -8.14
CA LEU A 124 -8.97 -2.34 -9.53
C LEU A 124 -10.46 -2.60 -9.71
N ARG A 125 -11.04 -3.43 -8.83
CA ARG A 125 -12.47 -3.74 -8.86
C ARG A 125 -13.32 -2.49 -8.69
N SER A 126 -12.90 -1.53 -7.88
CA SER A 126 -13.68 -0.30 -7.63
C SER A 126 -13.90 0.55 -8.87
N MET A 127 -13.08 0.38 -9.91
CA MET A 127 -13.22 1.07 -11.19
C MET A 127 -14.25 0.41 -12.11
N PHE A 128 -14.61 -0.85 -11.84
CA PHE A 128 -15.60 -1.55 -12.66
C PHE A 128 -17.05 -1.13 -12.32
N PRO A 129 -17.96 -1.16 -13.31
CA PRO A 129 -19.32 -0.63 -13.18
C PRO A 129 -20.27 -1.46 -12.29
N PHE A 130 -19.92 -2.70 -11.93
CA PHE A 130 -20.72 -3.55 -11.04
C PHE A 130 -20.04 -3.77 -9.68
N SER A 131 -19.02 -2.97 -9.36
CA SER A 131 -18.30 -3.07 -8.09
C SER A 131 -19.24 -2.83 -6.91
N LEU A 132 -19.37 -3.86 -6.06
CA LEU A 132 -20.03 -3.89 -4.75
C LEU A 132 -21.58 -3.99 -4.77
N LYS A 133 -22.06 -5.23 -4.59
CA LYS A 133 -23.27 -5.47 -3.78
C LYS A 133 -22.83 -5.35 -2.33
N ASP A 134 -23.38 -4.42 -1.59
CA ASP A 134 -23.16 -4.35 -0.16
C ASP A 134 -23.68 -5.64 0.49
N LYS A 135 -22.86 -6.29 1.33
CA LYS A 135 -23.33 -7.44 2.11
C LYS A 135 -24.25 -6.91 3.21
N GLY A 136 -25.53 -6.77 2.88
CA GLY A 136 -26.56 -6.32 3.82
C GLY A 136 -27.34 -5.07 3.39
N SER A 137 -27.00 -4.44 2.26
CA SER A 137 -27.82 -3.36 1.70
C SER A 137 -28.29 -3.67 0.27
N THR A 138 -29.55 -3.37 -0.01
CA THR A 138 -30.18 -3.48 -1.33
C THR A 138 -29.67 -2.41 -2.30
N LYS A 139 -28.83 -1.48 -1.84
CA LYS A 139 -28.26 -0.40 -2.66
C LYS A 139 -26.90 -0.83 -3.21
N ARG A 140 -26.87 -1.08 -4.53
CA ARG A 140 -25.63 -1.09 -5.31
C ARG A 140 -24.94 0.26 -5.09
N ILE A 141 -23.64 0.26 -4.86
CA ILE A 141 -22.89 1.51 -4.69
C ILE A 141 -23.10 2.38 -5.93
N LEU A 142 -23.72 3.54 -5.66
CA LEU A 142 -23.91 4.73 -6.49
C LEU A 142 -24.13 4.47 -8.00
N PRO A 143 -25.40 4.27 -8.44
CA PRO A 143 -25.77 4.21 -9.86
C PRO A 143 -25.27 5.39 -10.71
N GLU A 144 -24.91 6.50 -10.06
CA GLU A 144 -24.59 7.79 -10.67
C GLU A 144 -23.31 7.77 -11.52
N TYR A 145 -22.35 6.87 -11.28
CA TYR A 145 -21.11 6.76 -12.08
C TYR A 145 -21.02 5.49 -12.91
N ARG A 146 -22.09 4.68 -12.92
CA ARG A 146 -22.06 3.36 -13.53
C ARG A 146 -21.88 3.45 -15.04
N LYS A 147 -22.52 4.44 -15.68
CA LYS A 147 -22.43 4.63 -17.12
C LYS A 147 -21.03 5.08 -17.51
N GLU A 148 -20.48 6.05 -16.80
CA GLU A 148 -19.16 6.63 -16.99
C GLU A 148 -18.07 5.57 -16.82
N ARG A 149 -18.15 4.74 -15.78
CA ARG A 149 -17.25 3.60 -15.58
C ARG A 149 -17.38 2.55 -16.68
N MET A 150 -18.59 2.29 -17.16
CA MET A 150 -18.81 1.35 -18.26
C MET A 150 -18.13 1.84 -19.54
N GLU A 151 -18.36 3.09 -19.93
CA GLU A 151 -17.71 3.72 -21.09
C GLU A 151 -16.19 3.69 -20.94
N TYR A 152 -15.66 4.09 -19.78
CA TYR A 152 -14.23 4.10 -19.52
C TYR A 152 -13.59 2.70 -19.67
N ILE A 153 -14.20 1.67 -19.07
CA ILE A 153 -13.71 0.29 -19.20
C ILE A 153 -13.84 -0.21 -20.65
N ARG A 154 -14.92 0.16 -21.35
CA ARG A 154 -15.12 -0.19 -22.77
C ARG A 154 -13.99 0.37 -23.62
N ASP A 155 -13.70 1.66 -23.48
CA ASP A 155 -12.66 2.35 -24.23
C ASP A 155 -11.28 1.72 -23.99
N LEU A 156 -10.94 1.45 -22.72
CA LEU A 156 -9.69 0.76 -22.37
C LEU A 156 -9.57 -0.63 -22.98
N ILE A 157 -10.65 -1.42 -22.98
CA ILE A 157 -10.62 -2.77 -23.57
C ILE A 157 -10.43 -2.68 -25.09
N ILE A 158 -11.17 -1.78 -25.75
CA ILE A 158 -11.04 -1.56 -27.20
C ILE A 158 -9.61 -1.12 -27.54
N GLU A 159 -9.04 -0.19 -26.77
CA GLU A 159 -7.67 0.29 -26.96
C GLU A 159 -6.63 -0.83 -26.81
N VAL A 160 -6.73 -1.64 -25.76
CA VAL A 160 -5.74 -2.68 -25.44
C VAL A 160 -5.88 -3.91 -26.35
N THR A 161 -7.11 -4.29 -26.72
CA THR A 161 -7.38 -5.53 -27.47
C THR A 161 -7.59 -5.32 -28.97
N ASN A 162 -7.79 -4.08 -29.40
CA ASN A 162 -8.08 -3.69 -30.78
C ASN A 162 -9.33 -4.39 -31.38
N ILE A 163 -10.32 -4.69 -30.53
CA ILE A 163 -11.64 -5.19 -30.95
C ILE A 163 -12.54 -4.01 -31.34
N ASN A 164 -13.51 -4.24 -32.23
CA ASN A 164 -14.38 -3.17 -32.73
C ASN A 164 -15.48 -2.76 -31.75
N GLU A 165 -16.01 -3.71 -30.97
CA GLU A 165 -17.14 -3.49 -30.07
C GLU A 165 -17.10 -4.52 -28.94
N ILE A 166 -17.62 -4.13 -27.77
CA ILE A 166 -17.86 -5.02 -26.64
C ILE A 166 -19.14 -4.57 -25.91
N SER A 167 -20.02 -5.52 -25.64
CA SER A 167 -21.30 -5.27 -24.99
C SER A 167 -21.16 -5.10 -23.47
N ASP A 168 -22.13 -4.42 -22.86
CA ASP A 168 -22.23 -4.27 -21.40
C ASP A 168 -22.26 -5.62 -20.67
N THR A 169 -22.86 -6.64 -21.29
CA THR A 169 -22.93 -8.00 -20.73
C THR A 169 -21.58 -8.69 -20.74
N GLU A 170 -20.75 -8.44 -21.75
CA GLU A 170 -19.38 -8.97 -21.83
C GLU A 170 -18.46 -8.27 -20.81
N ILE A 171 -18.57 -6.95 -20.67
CA ILE A 171 -17.84 -6.20 -19.62
C ILE A 171 -18.25 -6.71 -18.22
N GLN A 172 -19.55 -6.96 -18.01
CA GLN A 172 -20.03 -7.53 -16.75
C GLN A 172 -19.48 -8.93 -16.51
N ALA A 173 -19.48 -9.79 -17.53
CA ALA A 173 -18.94 -11.14 -17.43
C ALA A 173 -17.44 -11.12 -17.12
N LEU A 174 -16.69 -10.20 -17.74
CA LEU A 174 -15.26 -9.99 -17.48
C LEU A 174 -15.00 -9.59 -16.03
N GLU A 175 -15.74 -8.62 -15.48
CA GLU A 175 -15.61 -8.24 -14.06
C GLU A 175 -15.82 -9.45 -13.13
N TYR A 176 -16.88 -10.22 -13.36
CA TYR A 176 -17.21 -11.35 -12.51
C TYR A 176 -16.20 -12.49 -12.64
N ALA A 177 -15.68 -12.74 -13.85
CA ALA A 177 -14.63 -13.72 -14.07
C ALA A 177 -13.38 -13.35 -13.26
N ILE A 178 -12.84 -12.14 -13.46
CA ILE A 178 -11.60 -11.67 -12.82
C ILE A 178 -11.71 -11.62 -11.29
N PHE A 179 -12.81 -11.07 -10.76
CA PHE A 179 -12.87 -10.75 -9.33
C PHE A 179 -13.57 -11.81 -8.48
N THR A 180 -14.38 -12.69 -9.08
CA THR A 180 -15.20 -13.66 -8.32
C THR A 180 -15.12 -15.09 -8.82
N ASN A 181 -14.49 -15.36 -9.97
CA ASN A 181 -14.50 -16.68 -10.61
C ASN A 181 -15.95 -17.20 -10.79
N SER A 182 -16.87 -16.31 -11.14
CA SER A 182 -18.28 -16.63 -11.32
C SER A 182 -18.86 -15.87 -12.49
N THR A 183 -20.08 -16.23 -12.88
CA THR A 183 -20.88 -15.49 -13.85
C THR A 183 -21.77 -14.46 -13.14
N PRO A 184 -22.35 -13.49 -13.85
CA PRO A 184 -23.30 -12.54 -13.28
C PRO A 184 -24.52 -13.18 -12.59
N SER A 185 -24.91 -14.39 -13.02
CA SER A 185 -26.00 -15.17 -12.41
C SER A 185 -25.61 -15.86 -11.09
N GLY A 186 -24.33 -15.76 -10.69
CA GLY A 186 -23.80 -16.39 -9.49
C GLY A 186 -23.36 -17.84 -9.69
N LYS A 187 -23.43 -18.38 -10.92
CA LYS A 187 -22.86 -19.69 -11.23
C LYS A 187 -21.34 -19.58 -11.21
N THR A 188 -20.68 -20.39 -10.39
CA THR A 188 -19.23 -20.53 -10.37
C THR A 188 -18.72 -20.92 -11.76
N ILE A 189 -17.68 -20.23 -12.22
CA ILE A 189 -16.92 -20.65 -13.39
C ILE A 189 -15.84 -21.59 -12.89
N GLU A 190 -15.87 -22.84 -13.34
CA GLU A 190 -14.82 -23.80 -13.03
C GLU A 190 -13.59 -23.49 -13.88
N PHE A 191 -12.71 -22.67 -13.32
CA PHE A 191 -11.34 -22.52 -13.77
C PHE A 191 -10.46 -23.55 -13.05
N SER A 192 -9.51 -24.15 -13.76
CA SER A 192 -8.35 -24.77 -13.13
C SER A 192 -7.60 -23.73 -12.27
N LEU A 193 -6.76 -24.17 -11.33
CA LEU A 193 -6.03 -23.21 -10.48
C LEU A 193 -5.14 -22.25 -11.29
N GLU A 194 -4.66 -22.71 -12.44
CA GLU A 194 -3.77 -21.98 -13.35
C GLU A 194 -4.51 -20.91 -14.16
N GLU A 195 -5.82 -21.08 -14.37
CA GLU A 195 -6.67 -20.15 -15.12
C GLU A 195 -7.32 -19.07 -14.22
N LYS A 196 -7.14 -19.17 -12.90
CA LYS A 196 -7.70 -18.19 -11.97
C LYS A 196 -6.80 -16.97 -11.84
N ASP A 197 -7.40 -15.79 -11.95
CA ASP A 197 -6.71 -14.55 -11.65
C ASP A 197 -6.34 -14.47 -10.16
N VAL A 198 -5.04 -14.41 -9.89
CA VAL A 198 -4.46 -14.23 -8.55
C VAL A 198 -3.86 -12.84 -8.45
N PHE A 199 -4.34 -12.07 -7.48
CA PHE A 199 -3.82 -10.74 -7.17
C PHE A 199 -2.72 -10.86 -6.12
N TYR A 200 -1.47 -10.77 -6.56
CA TYR A 200 -0.30 -10.79 -5.68
C TYR A 200 -0.12 -9.47 -4.95
N ASP A 201 0.59 -9.53 -3.82
CA ASP A 201 1.09 -8.36 -3.12
C ASP A 201 2.09 -7.58 -4.02
N ALA A 202 2.08 -6.25 -3.94
CA ALA A 202 3.06 -5.42 -4.62
C ALA A 202 4.16 -4.99 -3.66
N PHE A 203 5.41 -5.19 -4.06
CA PHE A 203 6.60 -4.90 -3.26
C PHE A 203 7.42 -3.77 -3.87
N VAL A 204 8.24 -3.13 -3.05
CA VAL A 204 9.24 -2.16 -3.51
C VAL A 204 10.31 -2.90 -4.32
N ALA A 205 10.36 -2.65 -5.63
CA ALA A 205 11.32 -3.28 -6.54
C ALA A 205 12.60 -2.46 -6.70
N ASP A 206 12.51 -1.14 -6.59
CA ASP A 206 13.62 -0.22 -6.77
C ASP A 206 13.38 1.09 -6.01
N SER A 207 14.42 1.88 -5.82
CA SER A 207 14.34 3.20 -5.20
C SER A 207 15.36 4.17 -5.81
N LYS A 208 15.02 5.46 -5.78
CA LYS A 208 15.94 6.49 -6.24
C LYS A 208 17.04 6.68 -5.18
N ASP A 209 18.29 6.48 -5.58
CA ASP A 209 19.47 6.65 -4.71
C ASP A 209 19.42 5.77 -3.44
N GLY A 210 18.69 4.65 -3.48
CA GLY A 210 18.53 3.73 -2.34
C GLY A 210 17.48 4.18 -1.31
N VAL A 211 16.99 5.42 -1.35
CA VAL A 211 16.04 5.96 -0.37
C VAL A 211 14.59 5.69 -0.78
N MET A 212 13.81 5.09 0.12
CA MET A 212 12.40 4.73 -0.13
C MET A 212 11.40 5.32 0.86
N LEU A 213 11.87 5.85 2.00
CA LEU A 213 11.01 6.44 3.03
C LEU A 213 11.33 7.93 3.19
N SER A 214 10.30 8.73 3.41
CA SER A 214 10.40 10.14 3.78
C SER A 214 9.36 10.44 4.85
N ASP A 215 9.63 11.45 5.67
CA ASP A 215 8.57 12.12 6.40
C ASP A 215 7.77 13.03 5.46
N ASP A 216 6.48 13.15 5.74
CA ASP A 216 5.61 14.16 5.13
C ASP A 216 4.73 14.74 6.23
N TYR A 217 4.50 16.04 6.14
CA TYR A 217 3.66 16.79 7.06
C TYR A 217 2.50 17.33 6.23
N ILE A 218 1.28 16.86 6.51
CA ILE A 218 0.07 17.54 6.03
C ILE A 218 0.25 19.01 6.42
N THR A 219 0.39 19.85 5.38
CA THR A 219 0.75 21.28 5.37
C THR A 219 0.82 21.94 6.75
N PRO A 220 1.90 22.64 7.11
CA PRO A 220 2.00 23.31 8.40
C PRO A 220 0.81 24.25 8.58
N HIS A 221 -0.09 23.88 9.48
CA HIS A 221 -1.06 24.81 10.01
C HIS A 221 -0.24 25.85 10.76
N GLY A 222 -0.28 27.10 10.31
CA GLY A 222 0.32 28.21 11.05
C GLY A 222 -0.31 28.35 12.43
N GLU A 223 -0.01 29.44 13.14
CA GLU A 223 -0.56 29.71 14.49
C GLU A 223 -2.10 29.71 14.58
N ASN A 224 -2.81 29.64 13.44
CA ASN A 224 -4.26 29.69 13.35
C ASN A 224 -4.82 28.47 12.61
N PRO A 225 -5.25 27.42 13.32
CA PRO A 225 -5.67 26.14 12.72
C PRO A 225 -6.95 26.21 11.87
N LEU A 226 -7.69 27.34 11.94
CA LEU A 226 -8.87 27.61 11.12
C LEU A 226 -8.56 28.40 9.84
N LYS A 227 -7.31 28.85 9.64
CA LYS A 227 -6.90 29.48 8.39
C LYS A 227 -6.50 28.42 7.38
N ASP A 228 -6.79 28.69 6.12
CA ASP A 228 -6.33 27.87 5.00
C ASP A 228 -4.82 27.68 5.10
N PRO A 229 -4.33 26.43 5.04
CA PRO A 229 -2.91 26.17 5.06
C PRO A 229 -2.24 26.80 3.85
N LYS A 230 -1.01 27.28 4.01
CA LYS A 230 -0.19 27.66 2.85
C LYS A 230 0.34 26.37 2.22
N PRO A 231 0.02 26.08 0.94
CA PRO A 231 0.65 24.99 0.22
C PRO A 231 2.17 25.23 0.19
N ILE A 232 2.95 24.16 0.39
CA ILE A 232 4.39 24.17 0.15
C ILE A 232 4.64 23.98 -1.35
#